data_AF-A0A098TIM9-F1
#
_entry.id   AF-A0A098TIM9-F1
#
_cell.length_a   1.000
_cell.length_b   1.000
_cell.length_c   1.000
_cell.angle_alpha   90.00
_cell.angle_beta   90.00
_cell.angle_gamma   90.00
#
_symmetry.space_group_name_H-M   'P 1'
#
loop_
_entity.id
_entity.type
_entity.pdbx_description
1 polymer ?
#
loop_
_entity_poly.entity_id
_entity_poly.type
_entity_poly.pdbx_seq_one_letter_code
_entity_poly.pdbx_strand_id
1 'polypeptide(L)'
;MTPSVRGVDDDTYVVDDAGDVIIENANEGIDTVQSSISANLAANVENLTLIGSTATNGNGNTLDNLITGNTAANTLNGSTGNDTLLGLSGNDSLVGGAGNDSLIGSSGNDSIQGVRWQ
;
A
#
# COMPACT_ATOMS: atom_id res chain seq x y z
N MET A 1 -15.27 -17.95 0.10
CA MET A 1 -14.16 -17.73 1.06
C MET A 1 -14.72 -16.92 2.22
N THR A 2 -14.35 -17.24 3.46
CA THR A 2 -14.86 -16.56 4.66
C THR A 2 -14.07 -15.26 4.88
N PRO A 3 -14.73 -14.10 5.09
CA PRO A 3 -14.04 -12.88 5.50
C PRO A 3 -13.29 -13.15 6.80
N SER A 4 -12.00 -12.84 6.84
CA SER A 4 -11.21 -12.89 8.07
C SER A 4 -11.32 -11.51 8.71
N VAL A 5 -12.26 -11.32 9.64
CA VAL A 5 -12.25 -10.17 10.56
C VAL A 5 -11.45 -10.63 11.77
N ARG A 6 -10.30 -10.01 12.05
CA ARG A 6 -9.48 -10.39 13.20
C ARG A 6 -9.40 -9.20 14.15
N GLY A 7 -10.05 -9.36 15.30
CA GLY A 7 -9.62 -8.75 16.57
C GLY A 7 -9.50 -7.23 16.70
N VAL A 8 -8.81 -6.85 17.77
CA VAL A 8 -8.38 -5.49 18.17
C VAL A 8 -6.84 -5.46 18.26
N ASP A 9 -6.20 -6.38 17.53
CA ASP A 9 -4.75 -6.61 17.51
C ASP A 9 -4.23 -6.27 16.11
N ASP A 10 -2.92 -6.03 15.99
CA ASP A 10 -2.28 -5.83 14.68
C ASP A 10 -2.29 -7.16 13.89
N ASP A 11 -3.03 -7.19 12.80
CA ASP A 11 -3.20 -8.37 11.96
C ASP A 11 -2.43 -8.33 10.65
N THR A 12 -2.21 -9.52 10.08
CA THR A 12 -1.58 -9.67 8.76
C THR A 12 -2.43 -10.52 7.84
N TYR A 13 -2.82 -9.93 6.71
CA TYR A 13 -3.62 -10.53 5.66
C TYR A 13 -2.74 -10.87 4.47
N VAL A 14 -2.94 -12.06 3.89
CA VAL A 14 -2.31 -12.44 2.63
C VAL A 14 -3.36 -12.37 1.53
N VAL A 15 -3.04 -11.66 0.45
CA VAL A 15 -3.92 -11.49 -0.72
C VAL A 15 -3.22 -12.06 -1.95
N ASP A 16 -3.68 -13.21 -2.41
CA ASP A 16 -3.17 -13.89 -3.60
C ASP A 16 -4.24 -14.17 -4.67
N ASP A 17 -5.52 -13.95 -4.33
CA ASP A 17 -6.64 -14.02 -5.25
C ASP A 17 -7.47 -12.73 -5.22
N ALA A 18 -8.01 -12.33 -6.38
CA ALA A 18 -8.84 -11.13 -6.47
C ALA A 18 -10.18 -11.25 -5.72
N GLY A 19 -10.57 -12.46 -5.32
CA GLY A 19 -11.74 -12.75 -4.49
C GLY A 19 -11.49 -12.65 -2.98
N ASP A 20 -10.25 -12.39 -2.54
CA ASP A 20 -9.96 -12.17 -1.12
C ASP A 20 -10.56 -10.84 -0.65
N VAL A 21 -11.19 -10.88 0.52
CA VAL A 21 -11.87 -9.72 1.12
C VAL A 21 -11.38 -9.52 2.54
N ILE A 22 -10.88 -8.31 2.81
CA ILE A 22 -10.43 -7.83 4.12
C ILE A 22 -11.47 -6.85 4.65
N ILE A 23 -11.83 -6.98 5.93
CA ILE A 23 -12.81 -6.14 6.60
C ILE A 23 -12.29 -5.85 8.01
N GLU A 24 -11.81 -4.63 8.22
CA GLU A 24 -11.36 -4.13 9.53
C GLU A 24 -12.31 -3.07 10.06
N ASN A 25 -12.51 -3.02 11.38
CA ASN A 25 -13.17 -1.87 12.00
C ASN A 25 -12.14 -0.82 12.42
N ALA A 26 -12.61 0.40 12.62
CA ALA A 26 -11.75 1.49 13.05
C ALA A 26 -11.22 1.24 14.48
N ASN A 27 -9.95 1.57 14.69
CA ASN A 27 -9.24 1.46 15.99
C ASN A 27 -9.04 0.02 16.46
N GLU A 28 -8.89 -0.93 15.54
CA GLU A 28 -8.60 -2.33 15.84
C GLU A 28 -7.12 -2.71 15.73
N GLY A 29 -6.21 -1.78 15.45
CA GLY A 29 -4.78 -2.08 15.37
C GLY A 29 -4.09 -1.26 14.29
N ILE A 30 -2.89 -1.71 13.93
CA ILE A 30 -2.17 -1.33 12.71
C ILE A 30 -2.03 -2.59 11.85
N ASP A 31 -2.84 -2.67 10.80
CA ASP A 31 -2.99 -3.89 10.03
C ASP A 31 -2.16 -3.90 8.76
N THR A 32 -1.73 -5.09 8.34
CA THR A 32 -0.83 -5.28 7.20
C THR A 32 -1.40 -6.21 6.15
N VAL A 33 -1.40 -5.77 4.89
CA VAL A 33 -1.66 -6.61 3.74
C VAL A 33 -0.35 -6.99 3.06
N GLN A 34 -0.12 -8.28 2.89
CA GLN A 34 0.92 -8.83 2.03
C GLN A 34 0.27 -9.35 0.75
N SER A 35 0.51 -8.72 -0.39
CA SER A 35 -0.18 -9.07 -1.64
C SER A 35 0.76 -9.50 -2.75
N SER A 36 0.46 -10.64 -3.38
CA SER A 36 1.17 -11.13 -4.58
C SER A 36 0.50 -10.68 -5.88
N ILE A 37 -0.60 -9.95 -5.78
CA ILE A 37 -1.34 -9.34 -6.89
C ILE A 37 -1.43 -7.81 -6.69
N SER A 38 -2.06 -7.10 -7.62
CA SER A 38 -2.33 -5.67 -7.38
C SER A 38 -3.45 -5.52 -6.36
N ALA A 39 -3.29 -4.61 -5.41
CA ALA A 39 -4.21 -4.47 -4.28
C ALA A 39 -4.58 -3.00 -4.00
N ASN A 40 -5.80 -2.82 -3.51
CA ASN A 40 -6.24 -1.58 -2.87
C ASN A 40 -6.43 -1.90 -1.38
N LEU A 41 -5.91 -1.07 -0.49
CA LEU A 41 -6.17 -1.23 0.93
C LEU A 41 -7.66 -1.04 1.22
N ALA A 42 -8.22 -1.96 2.01
CA ALA A 42 -9.55 -1.80 2.57
C ALA A 42 -9.54 -0.60 3.56
N ALA A 43 -10.73 -0.13 3.94
CA ALA A 43 -10.82 0.87 5.01
C ALA A 43 -10.24 0.32 6.31
N ASN A 44 -9.63 1.20 7.12
CA ASN A 44 -9.03 0.85 8.43
C ASN A 44 -7.84 -0.11 8.35
N VAL A 45 -7.14 -0.16 7.20
CA VAL A 45 -5.89 -0.90 7.06
C VAL A 45 -4.78 0.09 6.71
N GLU A 46 -3.65 0.00 7.41
CA GLU A 46 -2.59 1.01 7.36
C GLU A 46 -1.45 0.61 6.43
N ASN A 47 -1.11 -0.69 6.36
CA ASN A 47 0.09 -1.13 5.68
C ASN A 47 -0.19 -2.04 4.48
N LEU A 48 0.53 -1.82 3.38
CA LEU A 48 0.59 -2.71 2.22
C LEU A 48 2.05 -3.07 1.91
N THR A 49 2.32 -4.35 1.73
CA THR A 49 3.58 -4.87 1.18
C THR A 49 3.28 -5.72 -0.04
N LEU A 50 3.75 -5.31 -1.21
CA LEU A 50 3.72 -6.13 -2.42
C LEU A 50 4.82 -7.18 -2.32
N ILE A 51 4.45 -8.45 -2.48
CA ILE A 51 5.37 -9.59 -2.44
C ILE A 51 5.51 -10.20 -3.83
N GLY A 52 6.56 -11.01 -4.01
CA GLY A 52 6.92 -11.60 -5.31
C GLY A 52 7.77 -10.66 -6.17
N SER A 53 7.86 -10.99 -7.45
CA SER A 53 8.71 -10.28 -8.42
C SER A 53 7.97 -9.90 -9.71
N THR A 54 6.65 -10.03 -9.70
CA THR A 54 5.77 -9.59 -10.79
C THR A 54 5.41 -8.12 -10.60
N ALA A 55 5.26 -7.39 -11.70
CA ALA A 55 4.79 -6.00 -11.67
C ALA A 55 3.34 -5.96 -11.16
N THR A 56 3.19 -5.60 -9.89
CA THR A 56 1.90 -5.39 -9.22
C THR A 56 1.83 -3.95 -8.72
N ASN A 57 0.62 -3.48 -8.44
CA ASN A 57 0.38 -2.10 -8.04
C ASN A 57 -0.28 -2.05 -6.66
N GLY A 58 -0.04 -0.97 -5.93
CA GLY A 58 -0.58 -0.77 -4.59
C GLY A 58 -1.27 0.59 -4.47
N ASN A 59 -2.51 0.59 -4.02
CA ASN A 59 -3.23 1.83 -3.69
C ASN A 59 -3.59 1.83 -2.20
N GLY A 60 -3.30 2.94 -1.54
CA GLY A 60 -3.72 3.26 -0.18
C GLY A 60 -5.20 3.60 -0.08
N ASN A 61 -5.62 4.01 1.11
CA ASN A 61 -6.96 4.46 1.43
C ASN A 61 -6.93 5.94 1.87
N THR A 62 -7.70 6.32 2.89
CA THR A 62 -7.76 7.71 3.36
C THR A 62 -6.99 7.95 4.67
N LEU A 63 -6.26 6.94 5.14
CA LEU A 63 -5.45 6.98 6.34
C LEU A 63 -3.99 7.28 5.98
N ASP A 64 -3.16 7.46 7.00
CA ASP A 64 -1.70 7.54 6.81
C ASP A 64 -1.19 6.11 6.50
N ASN A 65 -0.88 5.82 5.24
CA ASN A 65 -0.50 4.48 4.80
C ASN A 65 1.02 4.27 4.67
N LEU A 66 1.48 3.06 5.00
CA LEU A 66 2.81 2.57 4.63
C LEU A 66 2.68 1.57 3.47
N ILE A 67 3.15 1.95 2.29
CA ILE A 67 3.08 1.12 1.09
C ILE A 67 4.50 0.78 0.61
N THR A 68 4.82 -0.51 0.63
CA THR A 68 6.09 -1.05 0.13
C THR A 68 5.85 -1.83 -1.15
N GLY A 69 6.53 -1.43 -2.22
CA GLY A 69 6.58 -2.14 -3.50
C GLY A 69 7.39 -3.43 -3.44
N ASN A 70 7.65 -4.02 -4.61
CA ASN A 70 8.51 -5.19 -4.77
C ASN A 70 9.69 -4.85 -5.70
N THR A 71 10.33 -5.85 -6.31
CA THR A 71 11.52 -5.63 -7.15
C THR A 71 11.20 -5.41 -8.64
N ALA A 72 9.92 -5.35 -9.00
CA ALA A 72 9.45 -5.04 -10.34
C ALA A 72 8.98 -3.58 -10.43
N ALA A 73 8.65 -3.13 -11.65
CA ALA A 73 8.06 -1.80 -11.82
C ALA A 73 6.65 -1.75 -11.19
N ASN A 74 6.48 -0.98 -10.13
CA ASN A 74 5.21 -0.80 -9.42
C ASN A 74 4.62 0.59 -9.68
N THR A 75 3.29 0.68 -9.68
CA THR A 75 2.58 1.94 -9.44
C THR A 75 2.05 1.94 -8.02
N LEU A 76 2.47 2.92 -7.22
CA LEU A 76 2.10 3.11 -5.83
C LEU A 76 1.36 4.45 -5.66
N ASN A 77 0.20 4.44 -5.01
CA ASN A 77 -0.59 5.65 -4.75
C ASN A 77 -1.02 5.72 -3.28
N GLY A 78 -0.66 6.79 -2.56
CA GLY A 78 -1.02 7.02 -1.16
C GLY A 78 -2.46 7.52 -0.96
N SER A 79 -3.05 8.16 -2.00
CA SER A 79 -4.38 8.76 -1.96
C SER A 79 -4.48 9.99 -1.04
N THR A 80 -4.89 9.86 0.22
CA THR A 80 -4.99 10.99 1.15
C THR A 80 -4.52 10.54 2.51
N GLY A 81 -3.87 11.42 3.26
CA GLY A 81 -3.18 11.04 4.49
C GLY A 81 -1.72 11.47 4.40
N ASN A 82 -0.95 11.26 5.45
CA ASN A 82 0.49 11.43 5.40
C ASN A 82 1.12 10.08 5.09
N ASP A 83 1.34 9.82 3.81
CA ASP A 83 1.71 8.48 3.35
C ASP A 83 3.22 8.27 3.30
N THR A 84 3.66 7.02 3.43
CA THR A 84 5.03 6.59 3.14
C THR A 84 5.02 5.54 2.04
N LEU A 85 5.59 5.88 0.88
CA LEU A 85 5.68 4.98 -0.28
C LEU A 85 7.14 4.61 -0.55
N LEU A 86 7.42 3.31 -0.60
CA LEU A 86 8.74 2.74 -0.88
C LEU A 86 8.67 1.94 -2.20
N GLY A 87 9.30 2.41 -3.28
CA GLY A 87 9.35 1.73 -4.58
C GLY A 87 10.25 0.50 -4.61
N LEU A 88 11.39 0.57 -3.89
CA LEU A 88 12.46 -0.44 -3.85
C LEU A 88 13.29 -0.53 -5.15
N SER A 89 13.10 -1.58 -5.95
CA SER A 89 13.83 -1.75 -7.20
C SER A 89 12.82 -1.84 -8.32
N GLY A 90 13.10 -1.21 -9.45
CA GLY A 90 12.13 -1.14 -10.53
C GLY A 90 12.18 0.23 -11.16
N ASN A 91 11.35 0.45 -12.17
CA ASN A 91 11.09 1.81 -12.63
C ASN A 91 9.69 2.15 -12.13
N ASP A 92 9.61 2.81 -10.98
CA ASP A 92 8.36 2.92 -10.25
C ASP A 92 7.65 4.24 -10.51
N SER A 93 6.34 4.25 -10.29
CA SER A 93 5.52 5.48 -10.28
C SER A 93 4.91 5.66 -8.90
N LEU A 94 5.41 6.62 -8.13
CA LEU A 94 4.96 6.93 -6.77
C LEU A 94 4.14 8.22 -6.79
N VAL A 95 2.88 8.14 -6.38
CA VAL A 95 1.99 9.27 -6.22
C VAL A 95 1.61 9.36 -4.74
N GLY A 96 2.09 10.39 -4.04
CA GLY A 96 1.76 10.58 -2.62
C GLY A 96 0.27 10.86 -2.42
N GLY A 97 -0.27 11.78 -3.23
CA GLY A 97 -1.65 12.22 -3.05
C GLY A 97 -1.70 13.43 -2.11
N ALA A 98 -2.78 13.59 -1.35
CA ALA A 98 -2.97 14.74 -0.49
C ALA A 98 -2.46 14.49 0.94
N GLY A 99 -1.52 15.31 1.40
CA GLY A 99 -0.99 15.28 2.76
C GLY A 99 0.51 15.50 2.76
N ASN A 100 1.20 15.20 3.85
CA ASN A 100 2.65 15.34 3.92
C ASN A 100 3.31 13.96 3.72
N ASP A 101 3.59 13.63 2.47
CA ASP A 101 4.05 12.30 2.09
C ASP A 101 5.58 12.17 2.10
N SER A 102 6.05 10.95 2.37
CA SER A 102 7.43 10.51 2.19
C SER A 102 7.51 9.49 1.05
N LEU A 103 8.10 9.89 -0.08
CA LEU A 103 8.18 9.06 -1.29
C LEU A 103 9.64 8.69 -1.58
N ILE A 104 9.95 7.39 -1.60
CA ILE A 104 11.31 6.87 -1.81
C ILE A 104 11.28 5.84 -2.94
N GLY A 105 11.69 6.24 -4.15
CA GLY A 105 11.79 5.32 -5.31
C GLY A 105 12.90 4.26 -5.17
N SER A 106 14.03 4.65 -4.58
CA SER A 106 15.24 3.80 -4.45
C SER A 106 15.95 3.53 -5.79
N SER A 107 16.07 2.29 -6.24
CA SER A 107 16.91 1.94 -7.40
C SER A 107 16.10 1.81 -8.69
N GLY A 108 16.53 2.52 -9.73
CA GLY A 108 15.93 2.49 -11.06
C GLY A 108 15.50 3.89 -11.48
N ASN A 109 14.68 3.98 -12.53
CA ASN A 109 14.22 5.26 -13.06
C ASN A 109 12.78 5.51 -12.58
N ASP A 110 12.66 6.21 -11.47
CA ASP A 110 11.37 6.43 -10.80
C ASP A 110 10.73 7.77 -11.18
N SER A 111 9.41 7.75 -11.28
CA SER A 111 8.56 8.93 -11.33
C SER A 111 7.97 9.17 -9.95
N ILE A 112 8.27 10.32 -9.34
CA ILE A 112 7.80 10.67 -8.00
C ILE A 112 6.95 11.94 -8.07
N GLN A 113 5.69 11.84 -7.68
CA GLN A 113 4.73 12.93 -7.60
C GLN A 113 4.23 13.09 -6.16
N GLY A 114 4.81 14.05 -5.43
CA GLY A 114 4.23 14.55 -4.18
C GLY A 114 3.34 15.78 -4.41
N VAL A 115 2.59 16.19 -3.39
CA VAL A 115 1.93 17.50 -3.41
C VAL A 115 2.94 18.64 -3.31
N ARG A 116 2.74 19.65 -4.14
CA ARG A 116 3.40 20.95 -4.01
C ARG A 116 2.35 21.93 -3.52
N TRP A 117 2.52 22.44 -2.29
CA TRP A 117 1.78 23.60 -1.82
C TRP A 117 2.12 24.78 -2.74
N GLN A 118 1.19 25.15 -3.62
CA GLN A 118 1.21 26.38 -4.41
C GLN A 118 0.16 27.34 -3.88
#